data_AF-A0A2N1NR32-F1
#
_entry.id   AF-A0A2N1NR32-F1
#
_cell.length_a   1.000
_cell.length_b   1.000
_cell.length_c   1.000
_cell.angle_alpha   90.00
_cell.angle_beta   90.00
_cell.angle_gamma   90.00
#
_symmetry.space_group_name_H-M   'P 1'
#
loop_
_entity.id
_entity.type
_entity.pdbx_description
1 polymer ?
#
loop_
_entity_poly.entity_id
_entity_poly.type
_entity_poly.pdbx_seq_one_letter_code
_entity_poly.pdbx_strand_id
1 'polypeptide(L)'
;MTTNVSEDRKTLKELLTDASELEREFLKKQEQQKKRVKGTENNADLDDDTEFLRNSLKDVYEDILLIDLKTANENYIEEKLWRNVFYSHMEELRQKLRKVKPEKAIEYQATYLELCRYLDLGTGFYHTIVDNLKIRENIDLDRIGIEVFKNNVNPSATASRSVSKYRRRELTAEYIQRCLIHLGDFARYRETLLVKLQGFIVRTVIVGF
;
A
#
# COMPACT_ATOMS: atom_id res chain seq x y z
N MET A 1 12.42 -20.55 -17.06
CA MET A 1 11.13 -20.17 -17.67
C MET A 1 11.37 -18.92 -18.50
N THR A 2 11.44 -19.07 -19.82
CA THR A 2 11.55 -17.95 -20.77
C THR A 2 10.15 -17.35 -20.93
N THR A 3 9.81 -16.34 -20.13
CA THR A 3 8.57 -15.60 -20.36
C THR A 3 8.69 -14.87 -21.70
N ASN A 4 7.62 -14.94 -22.49
CA ASN A 4 7.56 -14.33 -23.80
C ASN A 4 7.51 -12.81 -23.60
N VAL A 5 8.66 -12.14 -23.68
CA VAL A 5 8.83 -10.69 -23.43
C VAL A 5 7.79 -9.84 -24.20
N SER A 6 7.31 -10.33 -25.34
CA SER A 6 6.24 -9.68 -26.11
C SER A 6 4.86 -9.77 -25.42
N GLU A 7 4.55 -10.90 -24.78
CA GLU A 7 3.31 -11.09 -24.00
C GLU A 7 3.37 -10.25 -22.72
N ASP A 8 4.46 -10.32 -21.96
CA ASP A 8 4.64 -9.52 -20.73
C ASP A 8 4.48 -8.02 -21.02
N ARG A 9 5.04 -7.53 -22.14
CA ARG A 9 4.90 -6.13 -22.55
C ARG A 9 3.48 -5.76 -23.00
N LYS A 10 2.74 -6.69 -23.61
CA LYS A 10 1.34 -6.47 -23.99
C LYS A 10 0.47 -6.42 -22.74
N THR A 11 0.61 -7.40 -21.85
CA THR A 11 -0.07 -7.46 -20.55
C THR A 11 0.21 -6.22 -19.72
N LEU A 12 1.45 -5.75 -19.65
CA LEU A 12 1.81 -4.55 -18.89
C LEU A 12 1.13 -3.28 -19.42
N LYS A 13 0.96 -3.15 -20.74
CA LYS A 13 0.24 -2.02 -21.33
C LYS A 13 -1.26 -2.07 -21.01
N GLU A 14 -1.84 -3.26 -21.04
CA GLU A 14 -3.25 -3.47 -20.66
C GLU A 14 -3.44 -3.11 -19.18
N LEU A 15 -2.61 -3.65 -18.28
CA LEU A 15 -2.66 -3.34 -16.86
C LEU A 15 -2.47 -1.85 -16.54
N LEU A 16 -1.57 -1.14 -17.23
CA LEU A 16 -1.42 0.31 -17.05
C LEU A 16 -2.65 1.11 -17.51
N THR A 17 -3.33 0.63 -18.55
CA THR A 17 -4.57 1.24 -19.04
C THR A 17 -5.67 1.01 -18.01
N ASP A 18 -5.84 -0.24 -17.58
CA ASP A 18 -6.83 -0.63 -16.56
C ASP A 18 -6.60 0.13 -15.25
N ALA A 19 -5.36 0.24 -14.79
CA ALA A 19 -4.98 1.02 -13.61
C ALA A 19 -5.41 2.49 -13.76
N SER A 20 -5.18 3.09 -14.92
CA SER A 20 -5.53 4.49 -15.18
C SER A 20 -7.06 4.72 -15.20
N GLU A 21 -7.81 3.76 -15.73
CA GLU A 21 -9.28 3.80 -15.76
C GLU A 21 -9.87 3.62 -14.36
N LEU A 22 -9.41 2.60 -13.63
CA LEU A 22 -9.79 2.35 -12.25
C LEU A 22 -9.44 3.53 -11.34
N GLU A 23 -8.27 4.16 -11.53
CA GLU A 23 -7.86 5.37 -10.79
C GLU A 23 -8.85 6.51 -11.01
N ARG A 24 -9.22 6.76 -12.26
CA ARG A 24 -10.16 7.82 -12.62
C ARG A 24 -11.54 7.58 -11.99
N GLU A 25 -12.03 6.35 -12.05
CA GLU A 25 -13.31 5.98 -11.45
C GLU A 25 -13.28 6.07 -9.93
N PHE A 26 -12.23 5.55 -9.31
CA PHE A 26 -12.02 5.59 -7.87
C PHE A 26 -11.97 7.03 -7.34
N LEU A 27 -11.19 7.92 -7.98
CA LEU A 27 -11.10 9.32 -7.58
C LEU A 27 -12.43 10.06 -7.74
N LYS A 28 -13.15 9.79 -8.84
CA LYS A 28 -14.48 10.36 -9.07
C LYS A 28 -15.48 9.94 -7.99
N LYS A 29 -15.48 8.66 -7.61
CA LYS A 29 -16.35 8.12 -6.55
C LYS A 29 -15.97 8.68 -5.18
N GLN A 30 -14.68 8.77 -4.86
CA GLN A 30 -14.21 9.36 -3.60
C GLN A 30 -14.61 10.85 -3.50
N GLU A 31 -14.55 11.61 -4.58
CA GLU A 31 -14.99 13.00 -4.60
C GLU A 31 -16.51 13.12 -4.41
N GLN A 32 -17.29 12.24 -5.05
CA GLN A 32 -18.74 12.16 -4.84
C GLN A 32 -19.08 11.86 -3.37
N GLN A 33 -18.38 10.91 -2.75
CA GLN A 33 -18.56 10.58 -1.33
C GLN A 33 -18.24 11.79 -0.44
N LYS A 34 -17.11 12.48 -0.67
CA LYS A 34 -16.74 13.70 0.07
C LYS A 34 -17.77 14.83 -0.05
N LYS A 35 -18.39 15.00 -1.22
CA LYS A 35 -19.47 15.98 -1.44
C LYS A 35 -20.76 15.57 -0.72
N ARG A 36 -21.09 14.27 -0.74
CA ARG A 36 -22.34 13.73 -0.17
C ARG A 36 -22.31 13.48 1.33
N VAL A 37 -21.16 13.30 1.97
CA VAL A 37 -21.04 13.25 3.45
C VAL A 37 -21.54 14.55 4.13
N LYS A 38 -21.74 15.64 3.37
CA LYS A 38 -22.42 16.86 3.83
C LYS A 38 -23.96 16.78 3.81
N GLY A 39 -24.54 15.75 3.19
CA GLY A 39 -25.97 15.47 3.10
C GLY A 39 -26.31 14.12 3.73
N THR A 40 -27.24 14.12 4.67
CA THR A 40 -27.57 12.99 5.55
C THR A 40 -28.37 11.89 4.81
N GLU A 41 -27.73 11.01 4.05
CA GLU A 41 -28.40 9.84 3.44
C GLU A 41 -27.56 8.56 3.51
N ASN A 42 -28.23 7.40 3.53
CA ASN A 42 -27.66 6.06 3.72
C ASN A 42 -26.56 5.76 2.68
N ASN A 43 -25.36 5.41 3.18
CA ASN A 43 -24.11 5.39 2.40
C ASN A 43 -23.58 3.99 2.04
N ALA A 44 -24.30 2.91 2.36
CA ALA A 44 -23.78 1.54 2.26
C ALA A 44 -23.37 1.14 0.82
N ASP A 45 -24.23 1.41 -0.17
CA ASP A 45 -23.98 1.03 -1.56
C ASP A 45 -22.76 1.74 -2.18
N LEU A 46 -22.48 2.98 -1.75
CA LEU A 46 -21.32 3.75 -2.21
C LEU A 46 -20.01 3.31 -1.53
N ASP A 47 -20.11 2.79 -0.30
CA ASP A 47 -18.97 2.27 0.45
C ASP A 47 -18.49 0.97 -0.19
N ASP A 48 -19.43 0.08 -0.57
CA ASP A 48 -19.15 -1.21 -1.24
C ASP A 48 -18.50 -1.01 -2.62
N ASP A 49 -19.06 -0.12 -3.46
CA ASP A 49 -18.47 0.28 -4.74
C ASP A 49 -17.03 0.79 -4.59
N THR A 50 -16.79 1.61 -3.56
CA THR A 50 -15.47 2.22 -3.32
C THR A 50 -14.46 1.20 -2.79
N GLU A 51 -14.91 0.25 -1.96
CA GLU A 51 -14.10 -0.87 -1.50
C GLU A 51 -13.73 -1.80 -2.67
N PHE A 52 -14.70 -2.13 -3.55
CA PHE A 52 -14.44 -2.92 -4.74
C PHE A 52 -13.39 -2.28 -5.64
N LEU A 53 -13.55 -0.99 -5.98
CA LEU A 53 -12.57 -0.26 -6.80
C LEU A 53 -11.18 -0.22 -6.16
N ARG A 54 -11.12 -0.09 -4.82
CA ARG A 54 -9.85 -0.07 -4.08
C ARG A 54 -9.14 -1.42 -4.13
N ASN A 55 -9.88 -2.51 -4.00
CA ASN A 55 -9.34 -3.87 -4.10
C ASN A 55 -8.88 -4.16 -5.55
N SER A 56 -9.66 -3.79 -6.55
CA SER A 56 -9.26 -3.91 -7.96
C SER A 56 -7.99 -3.10 -8.27
N LEU A 57 -7.87 -1.87 -7.73
CA LEU A 57 -6.64 -1.08 -7.85
C LEU A 57 -5.44 -1.76 -7.19
N LYS A 58 -5.64 -2.33 -6.00
CA LYS A 58 -4.58 -3.06 -5.28
C LYS A 58 -4.05 -4.20 -6.15
N ASP A 59 -4.94 -5.02 -6.70
CA ASP A 59 -4.56 -6.20 -7.47
C ASP A 59 -3.83 -5.81 -8.77
N VAL A 60 -4.35 -4.83 -9.52
CA VAL A 60 -3.69 -4.36 -10.76
C VAL A 60 -2.32 -3.74 -10.47
N TYR A 61 -2.19 -2.95 -9.40
CA TYR A 61 -0.90 -2.39 -9.01
C TYR A 61 0.09 -3.48 -8.57
N GLU A 62 -0.36 -4.48 -7.82
CA GLU A 62 0.46 -5.63 -7.42
C GLU A 62 0.99 -6.37 -8.66
N ASP A 63 0.13 -6.64 -9.64
CA ASP A 63 0.53 -7.30 -10.88
C ASP A 63 1.58 -6.48 -11.64
N ILE A 64 1.39 -5.17 -11.78
CA ILE A 64 2.37 -4.30 -12.45
C ILE A 64 3.73 -4.34 -11.73
N LEU A 65 3.71 -4.28 -10.40
CA LEU A 65 4.91 -4.33 -9.55
C LEU A 65 5.65 -5.66 -9.66
N LEU A 66 4.90 -6.76 -9.75
CA LEU A 66 5.44 -8.11 -9.91
C LEU A 66 5.79 -8.45 -11.36
N ILE A 67 5.34 -7.72 -12.38
CA ILE A 67 5.76 -7.95 -13.77
C ILE A 67 7.04 -7.17 -14.07
N ASP A 68 7.01 -5.84 -13.92
CA ASP A 68 8.16 -4.98 -14.22
C ASP A 68 8.25 -3.79 -13.27
N LEU A 69 9.12 -3.93 -12.27
CA LEU A 69 9.48 -2.87 -11.32
C LEU A 69 9.95 -1.58 -12.00
N LYS A 70 10.61 -1.66 -13.16
CA LYS A 70 11.12 -0.46 -13.84
C LYS A 70 9.97 0.39 -14.34
N THR A 71 9.06 -0.20 -15.10
CA THR A 71 7.87 0.49 -15.57
C THR A 71 6.96 0.92 -14.42
N ALA A 72 6.84 0.10 -13.38
CA ALA A 72 6.08 0.48 -12.19
C ALA A 72 6.66 1.74 -11.52
N ASN A 73 7.99 1.84 -11.45
CA ASN A 73 8.68 3.02 -10.92
C ASN A 73 8.49 4.26 -11.81
N GLU A 74 8.61 4.12 -13.14
CA GLU A 74 8.39 5.21 -14.10
C GLU A 74 6.95 5.78 -14.05
N ASN A 75 5.97 4.96 -13.65
CA ASN A 75 4.56 5.33 -13.55
C ASN A 75 4.10 5.60 -12.11
N TYR A 76 5.02 5.64 -11.14
CA TYR A 76 4.74 5.90 -9.72
C TYR A 76 3.69 4.95 -9.11
N ILE A 77 3.64 3.70 -9.60
CA ILE A 77 2.61 2.72 -9.21
C ILE A 77 2.63 2.45 -7.71
N GLU A 78 3.83 2.32 -7.14
CA GLU A 78 4.06 2.12 -5.72
C GLU A 78 3.49 3.25 -4.86
N GLU A 79 3.79 4.50 -5.21
CA GLU A 79 3.32 5.67 -4.48
C GLU A 79 1.79 5.81 -4.58
N LYS A 80 1.23 5.51 -5.76
CA LYS A 80 -0.21 5.52 -5.97
C LYS A 80 -0.91 4.40 -5.19
N LEU A 81 -0.33 3.20 -5.16
CA LEU A 81 -0.81 2.08 -4.36
C LEU A 81 -0.85 2.47 -2.88
N TRP A 82 0.25 2.97 -2.33
CA TRP A 82 0.29 3.43 -0.94
C TRP A 82 -0.78 4.49 -0.67
N ARG A 83 -0.84 5.54 -1.49
CA ARG A 83 -1.73 6.68 -1.28
C ARG A 83 -3.21 6.31 -1.43
N ASN A 84 -3.57 5.67 -2.54
CA ASN A 84 -4.95 5.46 -2.95
C ASN A 84 -5.54 4.24 -2.22
N VAL A 85 -4.80 3.14 -2.11
CA VAL A 85 -5.30 1.91 -1.49
C VAL A 85 -5.19 2.04 0.01
N PHE A 86 -3.97 2.13 0.55
CA PHE A 86 -3.76 1.98 1.99
C PHE A 86 -4.00 3.28 2.78
N TYR A 87 -3.21 4.31 2.52
CA TYR A 87 -3.16 5.52 3.34
C TYR A 87 -4.51 6.24 3.39
N SER A 88 -5.17 6.44 2.25
CA SER A 88 -6.45 7.15 2.21
C SER A 88 -7.52 6.48 3.07
N HIS A 89 -7.64 5.16 2.99
CA HIS A 89 -8.63 4.40 3.74
C HIS A 89 -8.31 4.37 5.24
N MET A 90 -7.03 4.18 5.59
CA MET A 90 -6.59 4.27 6.98
C MET A 90 -6.96 5.63 7.60
N GLU A 91 -6.72 6.73 6.89
CA GLU A 91 -7.08 8.06 7.38
C GLU A 91 -8.60 8.26 7.45
N GLU A 92 -9.39 7.72 6.53
CA GLU A 92 -10.86 7.72 6.58
C GLU A 92 -11.36 7.01 7.85
N LEU A 93 -10.88 5.80 8.13
CA LEU A 93 -11.24 5.03 9.34
C LEU A 93 -10.80 5.74 10.63
N ARG A 94 -9.59 6.32 10.64
CA ARG A 94 -9.10 7.12 11.78
C ARG A 94 -9.96 8.35 12.01
N GLN A 95 -10.44 9.01 10.97
CA GLN A 95 -11.34 10.15 11.09
C GLN A 95 -12.72 9.72 11.58
N LYS A 96 -13.26 8.59 11.09
CA LYS A 96 -14.50 7.99 11.60
C LYS A 96 -14.38 7.77 13.11
N LEU A 97 -13.32 7.09 13.58
CA LEU A 97 -13.06 6.84 15.01
C LEU A 97 -13.00 8.10 15.87
N ARG A 98 -12.46 9.23 15.34
CA ARG A 98 -12.41 10.50 16.08
C ARG A 98 -13.78 11.18 16.22
N LYS A 99 -14.73 10.86 15.32
CA LYS A 99 -16.06 11.48 15.27
C LYS A 99 -17.13 10.65 15.98
N VAL A 100 -16.86 9.38 16.30
CA VAL A 100 -17.83 8.54 17.01
C VAL A 100 -18.08 9.09 18.41
N LYS A 101 -19.36 9.28 18.75
CA LYS A 101 -19.78 9.74 20.08
C LYS A 101 -19.65 8.61 21.11
N PRO A 102 -19.41 8.91 22.40
CA PRO A 102 -19.26 7.90 23.45
C PRO A 102 -20.44 6.92 23.54
N GLU A 103 -21.65 7.39 23.29
CA GLU A 103 -22.90 6.61 23.30
C GLU A 103 -22.95 5.52 22.22
N LYS A 104 -22.09 5.61 21.20
CA LYS A 104 -22.04 4.67 20.08
C LYS A 104 -20.87 3.70 20.17
N ALA A 105 -20.70 3.07 21.33
CA ALA A 105 -19.59 2.16 21.61
C ALA A 105 -19.48 1.00 20.58
N ILE A 106 -20.60 0.49 20.08
CA ILE A 106 -20.63 -0.57 19.06
C ILE A 106 -20.06 -0.08 17.72
N GLU A 107 -20.44 1.13 17.27
CA GLU A 107 -19.91 1.73 16.04
C GLU A 107 -18.40 1.98 16.17
N TYR A 108 -17.95 2.47 17.33
CA TYR A 108 -16.53 2.66 17.62
C TYR A 108 -15.76 1.34 17.52
N GLN A 109 -16.26 0.28 18.17
CA GLN A 109 -15.62 -1.03 18.16
C GLN A 109 -15.56 -1.64 16.75
N ALA A 110 -16.63 -1.49 15.96
CA ALA A 110 -16.67 -1.99 14.58
C ALA A 110 -15.61 -1.29 13.71
N THR A 111 -15.57 0.05 13.70
CA THR A 111 -14.55 0.80 12.93
C THR A 111 -13.13 0.53 13.44
N TYR A 112 -12.95 0.29 14.75
CA TYR A 112 -11.66 -0.04 15.31
C TYR A 112 -11.16 -1.41 14.81
N LEU A 113 -12.02 -2.43 14.82
CA LEU A 113 -11.68 -3.76 14.33
C LEU A 113 -11.43 -3.76 12.83
N GLU A 114 -12.22 -3.00 12.07
CA GLU A 114 -12.02 -2.80 10.64
C GLU A 114 -10.64 -2.21 10.34
N LEU A 115 -10.24 -1.16 11.06
CA LEU A 115 -8.92 -0.57 10.93
C LEU A 115 -7.81 -1.55 11.31
N CYS A 116 -7.96 -2.31 12.40
CA CYS A 116 -6.97 -3.33 12.78
C CYS A 116 -6.80 -4.38 11.69
N ARG A 117 -7.91 -4.91 11.16
CA ARG A 117 -7.91 -5.87 10.05
C ARG A 117 -7.19 -5.29 8.84
N TYR A 118 -7.44 -4.02 8.51
CA TYR A 118 -6.84 -3.37 7.37
C TYR A 118 -5.32 -3.18 7.53
N LEU A 119 -4.86 -2.83 8.74
CA LEU A 119 -3.43 -2.75 9.06
C LEU A 119 -2.74 -4.12 8.92
N ASP A 120 -3.41 -5.21 9.32
CA ASP A 120 -2.88 -6.56 9.21
C ASP A 120 -2.79 -7.02 7.75
N LEU A 121 -3.81 -6.72 6.94
CA LEU A 121 -3.80 -6.99 5.51
C LEU A 121 -2.69 -6.23 4.79
N GLY A 122 -2.52 -4.93 5.09
CA GLY A 122 -1.44 -4.13 4.53
C GLY A 122 -0.06 -4.65 4.94
N THR A 123 0.11 -5.03 6.20
CA THR A 123 1.34 -5.63 6.72
C THR A 123 1.68 -6.94 5.97
N GLY A 124 0.71 -7.85 5.85
CA GLY A 124 0.90 -9.12 5.13
C GLY A 124 1.19 -8.93 3.63
N PHE A 125 0.53 -7.95 3.00
CA PHE A 125 0.76 -7.59 1.60
C PHE A 125 2.20 -7.14 1.34
N TYR A 126 2.70 -6.17 2.10
CA TYR A 126 4.06 -5.66 1.89
C TYR A 126 5.13 -6.67 2.28
N HIS A 127 4.89 -7.53 3.29
CA HIS A 127 5.79 -8.66 3.56
C HIS A 127 5.88 -9.63 2.37
N THR A 128 4.74 -10.03 1.83
CA THR A 128 4.68 -10.93 0.65
C THR A 128 5.44 -10.34 -0.54
N ILE A 129 5.22 -9.07 -0.85
CA ILE A 129 5.95 -8.39 -1.95
C ILE A 129 7.45 -8.35 -1.67
N VAL A 130 7.87 -7.97 -0.46
CA VAL A 130 9.29 -7.92 -0.11
C VAL A 130 9.95 -9.28 -0.27
N ASP A 131 9.30 -10.35 0.18
CA ASP A 131 9.84 -11.70 0.09
C ASP A 131 9.90 -12.19 -1.36
N ASN A 132 8.86 -11.92 -2.16
CA ASN A 132 8.85 -12.20 -3.60
C ASN A 132 10.01 -11.51 -4.32
N LEU A 133 10.28 -10.24 -4.00
CA LEU A 133 11.36 -9.48 -4.61
C LEU A 133 12.76 -9.93 -4.17
N LYS A 134 12.93 -10.25 -2.88
CA LYS A 134 14.18 -10.83 -2.36
C LYS A 134 14.51 -12.14 -3.07
N ILE A 135 13.54 -13.04 -3.19
CA ILE A 135 13.72 -14.35 -3.82
C ILE A 135 14.01 -14.18 -5.32
N ARG A 136 13.25 -13.33 -6.01
CA ARG A 136 13.38 -13.11 -7.46
C ARG A 136 14.77 -12.60 -7.86
N GLU A 137 15.30 -11.62 -7.14
CA GLU A 137 16.57 -10.96 -7.49
C GLU A 137 17.75 -11.46 -6.65
N ASN A 138 17.53 -12.47 -5.80
CA ASN A 138 18.50 -13.02 -4.85
C ASN A 138 19.18 -11.90 -4.04
N ILE A 139 18.36 -11.07 -3.41
CA ILE A 139 18.80 -9.94 -2.59
C ILE A 139 18.93 -10.40 -1.14
N ASP A 140 20.14 -10.30 -0.63
CA ASP A 140 20.45 -10.37 0.79
C ASP A 140 20.51 -8.94 1.34
N LEU A 141 19.55 -8.58 2.20
CA LEU A 141 19.42 -7.22 2.73
C LEU A 141 20.64 -6.81 3.57
N ASP A 142 21.33 -7.76 4.21
CA ASP A 142 22.50 -7.47 5.02
C ASP A 142 23.73 -7.13 4.17
N ARG A 143 23.74 -7.60 2.91
CA ARG A 143 24.86 -7.44 1.98
C ARG A 143 24.62 -6.40 0.91
N ILE A 144 23.36 -6.16 0.53
CA ILE A 144 23.02 -5.31 -0.60
C ILE A 144 23.50 -3.87 -0.40
N GLY A 145 23.45 -3.33 0.81
CA GLY A 145 23.99 -1.99 1.11
C GLY A 145 25.49 -1.87 0.87
N ILE A 146 26.25 -2.92 1.22
CA ILE A 146 27.70 -2.98 0.99
C ILE A 146 28.00 -3.15 -0.50
N GLU A 147 27.25 -4.00 -1.19
CA GLU A 147 27.37 -4.20 -2.64
C GLU A 147 27.08 -2.91 -3.41
N VAL A 148 26.05 -2.17 -3.00
CA VAL A 148 25.67 -0.92 -3.64
C VAL A 148 26.74 0.15 -3.46
N PHE A 149 27.26 0.28 -2.25
CA PHE A 149 28.34 1.22 -1.95
C PHE A 149 29.62 0.91 -2.74
N LYS A 150 30.05 -0.36 -2.76
CA LYS A 150 31.29 -0.77 -3.46
C LYS A 150 31.25 -0.50 -4.96
N ASN A 151 30.09 -0.70 -5.60
CA ASN A 151 29.95 -0.49 -7.04
C ASN A 151 29.85 0.99 -7.41
N ASN A 152 29.27 1.83 -6.54
CA ASN A 152 29.31 3.29 -6.72
C ASN A 152 30.73 3.86 -6.64
N VAL A 153 31.60 3.26 -5.82
CA VAL A 153 33.00 3.69 -5.68
C VAL A 153 33.89 3.22 -6.84
N ASN A 154 33.62 2.03 -7.41
CA ASN A 154 34.43 1.45 -8.50
C ASN A 154 33.59 1.02 -9.71
N PRO A 155 33.10 1.97 -10.53
CA PRO A 155 32.25 1.66 -11.69
C PRO A 155 32.98 0.97 -12.87
N SER A 156 34.31 0.81 -12.82
CA SER A 156 35.16 0.52 -13.98
C SER A 156 35.35 -0.98 -14.36
N ALA A 157 34.68 -1.95 -13.71
CA ALA A 157 35.06 -3.37 -13.85
C ALA A 157 33.98 -4.32 -14.42
N THR A 158 32.83 -3.83 -14.87
CA THR A 158 31.66 -4.69 -15.16
C THR A 158 31.25 -4.69 -16.63
N ALA A 159 31.31 -5.86 -17.28
CA ALA A 159 30.79 -6.09 -18.64
C ALA A 159 29.31 -5.66 -18.74
N SER A 160 28.84 -5.17 -19.89
CA SER A 160 27.52 -4.50 -20.02
C SER A 160 26.31 -5.30 -19.50
N ARG A 161 26.37 -6.65 -19.54
CA ARG A 161 25.34 -7.54 -18.96
C ARG A 161 25.31 -7.57 -17.42
N SER A 162 26.44 -7.33 -16.78
CA SER A 162 26.52 -7.23 -15.31
C SER A 162 26.03 -5.87 -14.80
N VAL A 163 26.18 -4.80 -15.60
CA VAL A 163 25.67 -3.46 -15.29
C VAL A 163 24.13 -3.45 -15.26
N SER A 164 23.47 -4.09 -16.25
CA SER A 164 22.00 -4.13 -16.30
C SER A 164 21.37 -4.97 -15.19
N LYS A 165 22.00 -6.10 -14.83
CA LYS A 165 21.58 -6.92 -13.68
C LYS A 165 21.74 -6.15 -12.37
N TYR A 166 22.86 -5.44 -12.21
CA TYR A 166 23.12 -4.66 -11.00
C TYR A 166 22.12 -3.50 -10.83
N ARG A 167 21.88 -2.71 -11.89
CA ARG A 167 20.87 -1.63 -11.86
C ARG A 167 19.47 -2.15 -11.51
N ARG A 168 19.12 -3.35 -11.96
CA ARG A 168 17.85 -3.99 -11.58
C ARG A 168 17.82 -4.30 -10.08
N ARG A 169 18.87 -4.91 -9.54
CA ARG A 169 18.98 -5.21 -8.10
C ARG A 169 18.93 -3.96 -7.24
N GLU A 170 19.58 -2.88 -7.68
CA GLU A 170 19.53 -1.56 -7.03
C GLU A 170 18.09 -1.02 -6.99
N LEU A 171 17.39 -1.00 -8.14
CA LEU A 171 15.99 -0.60 -8.19
C LEU A 171 15.09 -1.46 -7.28
N THR A 172 15.31 -2.78 -7.26
CA THR A 172 14.58 -3.67 -6.36
C THR A 172 14.89 -3.38 -4.89
N ALA A 173 16.13 -3.07 -4.54
CA ALA A 173 16.51 -2.69 -3.18
C ALA A 173 15.87 -1.36 -2.75
N GLU A 174 15.86 -0.34 -3.62
CA GLU A 174 15.15 0.92 -3.39
C GLU A 174 13.66 0.71 -3.18
N TYR A 175 13.06 -0.19 -3.95
CA TYR A 175 11.66 -0.55 -3.80
C TYR A 175 11.40 -1.28 -2.48
N ILE A 176 12.22 -2.27 -2.11
CA ILE A 176 12.11 -2.96 -0.81
C ILE A 176 12.25 -1.96 0.35
N GLN A 177 13.16 -0.99 0.24
CA GLN A 177 13.29 0.07 1.24
C GLN A 177 11.99 0.84 1.43
N ARG A 178 11.29 1.20 0.35
CA ARG A 178 9.97 1.85 0.41
C ARG A 178 8.92 0.98 1.07
N CYS A 179 8.87 -0.32 0.74
CA CYS A 179 7.98 -1.27 1.43
C CYS A 179 8.27 -1.33 2.95
N LEU A 180 9.53 -1.32 3.36
CA LEU A 180 9.92 -1.33 4.78
C LEU A 180 9.49 -0.05 5.50
N ILE A 181 9.54 1.11 4.82
CA ILE A 181 9.00 2.37 5.34
C ILE A 181 7.49 2.23 5.60
N HIS A 182 6.74 1.68 4.64
CA HIS A 182 5.29 1.47 4.81
C HIS A 182 4.96 0.49 5.92
N LEU A 183 5.73 -0.59 6.06
CA LEU A 183 5.62 -1.52 7.19
C LEU A 183 5.86 -0.83 8.54
N GLY A 184 6.85 0.06 8.61
CA GLY A 184 7.07 0.92 9.78
C GLY A 184 5.89 1.85 10.06
N ASP A 185 5.28 2.42 9.02
CA ASP A 185 4.08 3.25 9.14
C ASP A 185 2.89 2.43 9.66
N PHE A 186 2.63 1.22 9.15
CA PHE A 186 1.60 0.32 9.68
C PHE A 186 1.80 0.03 11.17
N ALA A 187 3.04 -0.28 11.59
CA ALA A 187 3.37 -0.51 12.99
C ALA A 187 3.09 0.74 13.86
N ARG A 188 3.47 1.93 13.39
CA ARG A 188 3.18 3.21 14.06
C ARG A 188 1.67 3.45 14.21
N TYR A 189 0.89 3.13 13.18
CA TYR A 189 -0.57 3.25 13.24
C TYR A 189 -1.18 2.30 14.28
N ARG A 190 -0.72 1.04 14.33
CA ARG A 190 -1.14 0.07 15.35
C ARG A 190 -0.86 0.57 16.77
N GLU A 191 0.34 1.06 17.02
CA GLU A 191 0.72 1.57 18.35
C GLU A 191 -0.14 2.78 18.76
N THR A 192 -0.35 3.72 17.84
CA THR A 192 -1.20 4.90 18.09
C THR A 192 -2.64 4.51 18.43
N LEU A 193 -3.14 3.41 17.88
CA LEU A 193 -4.49 2.91 18.16
C LEU A 193 -4.59 2.28 19.55
N LEU A 194 -3.59 1.49 19.96
CA LEU A 194 -3.55 0.88 21.29
C LEU A 194 -3.59 1.93 22.40
N VAL A 195 -2.77 2.98 22.29
CA VAL A 195 -2.75 4.10 23.24
C VAL A 195 -4.11 4.80 23.32
N LYS A 196 -4.79 4.98 22.18
CA LYS A 196 -6.12 5.60 22.14
C LYS A 196 -7.22 4.71 22.72
N LEU A 197 -7.15 3.40 22.48
CA LEU A 197 -8.11 2.45 23.04
C LEU A 197 -8.03 2.44 24.56
N GLN A 198 -6.82 2.40 25.13
CA GLN A 198 -6.62 2.52 26.57
C GLN A 198 -7.23 3.80 27.13
N GLY A 199 -6.98 4.95 26.48
CA GLY A 199 -7.58 6.22 26.87
C GLY A 199 -9.11 6.26 26.76
N PHE A 200 -9.69 5.61 25.73
CA PHE A 200 -11.14 5.51 25.56
C PHE A 200 -11.77 4.65 26.64
N ILE A 201 -11.21 3.47 26.94
CA ILE A 201 -11.69 2.59 28.01
C ILE A 201 -11.66 3.31 29.36
N VAL A 202 -10.54 3.98 29.69
CA VAL A 202 -10.41 4.74 30.94
C VAL A 202 -11.49 5.83 31.05
N ARG A 203 -11.74 6.59 29.97
CA ARG A 203 -12.80 7.62 29.97
C ARG A 203 -14.20 7.04 30.09
N THR A 204 -14.50 5.97 29.36
CA THR A 204 -15.82 5.33 29.40
C THR A 204 -16.11 4.72 30.79
N VAL A 205 -15.10 4.13 31.43
CA VAL A 205 -15.24 3.59 32.80
C VAL A 205 -15.37 4.71 33.84
N ILE A 206 -14.65 5.82 33.71
CA ILE A 206 -14.71 6.94 34.67
C ILE A 206 -16.01 7.75 34.55
N VAL A 207 -16.52 7.96 33.33
CA VAL A 207 -17.74 8.76 33.09
C VAL A 207 -19.02 7.92 33.18
N GLY A 208 -18.88 6.58 33.25
CA GLY A 208 -19.98 5.62 33.37
C GLY A 208 -20.46 5.33 34.80
N PHE A 209 -20.06 6.14 35.79
CA PHE A 209 -20.55 6.09 37.18
C PHE A 209 -21.02 7.45 37.66
#